data_AF-A0A932HI70-F1
#
_entry.id   AF-A0A932HI70-F1
#
_cell.length_a   1.000
_cell.length_b   1.000
_cell.length_c   1.000
_cell.angle_alpha   90.00
_cell.angle_beta   90.00
_cell.angle_gamma   90.00
#
_symmetry.space_group_name_H-M   'P 1'
#
loop_
_entity.id
_entity.type
_entity.pdbx_description
1 polymer ?
#
loop_
_entity_poly.entity_id
_entity_poly.type
_entity_poly.pdbx_seq_one_letter_code
_entity_poly.pdbx_strand_id
1 'polypeptide(L)' 'MLTCKEFIEDFLADYLDAGLSPEVVADLERHLANCPPCLTYLNTYKRTRELVSRTAAEMPPEMKAILRKFLLEQLAKDKT' A
#
# COMPACT_ATOMS: atom_id res chain seq x y z
N MET A 1 -19.75 3.33 -11.63
CA MET A 1 -19.84 2.97 -10.20
C MET A 1 -18.89 1.81 -9.99
N LEU A 2 -17.93 1.96 -9.10
CA LEU A 2 -16.95 0.91 -8.81
C LEU A 2 -17.60 -0.20 -7.98
N THR A 3 -17.46 -1.44 -8.43
CA THR A 3 -18.05 -2.62 -7.80
C THR A 3 -17.11 -3.23 -6.76
N CYS A 4 -17.66 -4.01 -5.82
CA CYS A 4 -16.85 -4.75 -4.84
C CYS A 4 -15.86 -5.70 -5.52
N LYS A 5 -16.26 -6.29 -6.65
CA LYS A 5 -15.42 -7.21 -7.42
C LYS A 5 -14.20 -6.49 -7.98
N GLU A 6 -14.43 -5.36 -8.67
CA GLU A 6 -13.34 -4.54 -9.22
C GLU A 6 -12.40 -4.04 -8.12
N PHE A 7 -12.93 -3.62 -6.96
CA PHE A 7 -12.09 -3.26 -5.83
C PHE A 7 -11.15 -4.40 -5.42
N ILE A 8 -11.69 -5.61 -5.25
CA ILE A 8 -10.95 -6.74 -4.70
C ILE A 8 -9.99 -7.35 -5.73
N GLU A 9 -10.44 -7.53 -6.96
CA GLU A 9 -9.69 -8.24 -8.00
C GLU A 9 -8.72 -7.31 -8.75
N ASP A 10 -9.16 -6.09 -9.09
CA ASP A 10 -8.43 -5.24 -10.03
C ASP A 10 -7.61 -4.16 -9.33
N PHE A 11 -8.05 -3.66 -8.17
CA PHE A 11 -7.45 -2.45 -7.58
C PHE A 11 -6.82 -2.62 -6.19
N LEU A 12 -7.13 -3.69 -5.46
CA LEU A 12 -6.72 -3.81 -4.05
C LEU A 12 -5.19 -3.76 -3.87
N ALA A 13 -4.45 -4.49 -4.70
CA ALA A 13 -2.99 -4.54 -4.61
C ALA A 13 -2.37 -3.16 -4.85
N ASP A 14 -2.71 -2.54 -5.97
CA ASP A 14 -2.20 -1.21 -6.35
C ASP A 14 -2.65 -0.12 -5.38
N TYR A 15 -3.86 -0.21 -4.84
CA TYR A 15 -4.34 0.71 -3.81
C TYR A 15 -3.48 0.63 -2.55
N LEU A 16 -3.09 -0.56 -2.12
CA LEU A 16 -2.25 -0.74 -0.94
C LEU A 16 -0.79 -0.34 -1.18
N ASP A 17 -0.32 -0.45 -2.41
CA ASP A 17 1.04 -0.07 -2.80
C ASP A 17 1.13 1.39 -3.29
N ALA A 18 0.03 2.14 -3.19
CA ALA A 18 -0.11 3.53 -3.62
C ALA A 18 0.26 3.76 -5.11
N GLY A 19 0.00 2.77 -5.96
CA GLY A 19 0.30 2.77 -7.40
C GLY A 19 -0.84 3.30 -8.29
N LEU A 20 -1.95 3.73 -7.71
CA LEU A 20 -3.13 4.18 -8.44
C LEU A 20 -3.12 5.70 -8.70
N SER A 21 -3.79 6.12 -9.78
CA SER A 21 -4.01 7.55 -10.04
C SER A 21 -4.93 8.16 -8.97
N PRO A 22 -4.82 9.47 -8.70
CA PRO A 22 -5.66 10.15 -7.70
C PRO A 22 -7.17 10.00 -7.97
N GLU A 23 -7.55 9.97 -9.24
CA GLU A 23 -8.93 9.79 -9.69
C GLU A 23 -9.49 8.42 -9.29
N VAL A 24 -8.72 7.36 -9.51
CA VAL A 24 -9.11 5.99 -9.13
C VAL A 24 -9.14 5.84 -7.61
N VAL A 25 -8.19 6.45 -6.90
CA VAL A 25 -8.19 6.47 -5.42
C VAL A 25 -9.46 7.12 -4.89
N ALA A 26 -9.90 8.25 -5.44
CA ALA A 26 -11.13 8.91 -5.02
C ALA A 26 -12.38 8.03 -5.24
N ASP A 27 -12.43 7.29 -6.36
CA ASP A 27 -13.53 6.36 -6.64
C ASP A 27 -13.58 5.20 -5.64
N LEU A 28 -12.41 4.66 -5.30
CA LEU A 28 -12.25 3.61 -4.30
C LEU A 28 -12.62 4.07 -2.89
N GLU A 29 -12.18 5.26 -2.49
CA GLU A 29 -12.53 5.85 -1.18
C GLU A 29 -14.04 6.07 -1.05
N ARG A 30 -14.69 6.55 -2.13
CA ARG A 30 -16.16 6.64 -2.18
C ARG A 30 -16.84 5.28 -2.05
N HIS A 31 -16.29 4.23 -2.67
CA HIS A 31 -16.81 2.88 -2.51
C HIS A 31 -16.67 2.40 -1.05
N LEU A 32 -15.48 2.51 -0.48
CA LEU A 32 -15.18 2.09 0.89
C LEU A 32 -16.02 2.82 1.94
N ALA A 33 -16.30 4.11 1.74
CA ALA A 33 -17.16 4.89 2.62
C ALA A 33 -18.61 4.38 2.65
N ASN A 34 -19.09 3.78 1.56
CA ASN A 34 -20.48 3.31 1.41
C ASN A 34 -20.61 1.78 1.49
N CYS A 35 -19.50 1.04 1.57
CA CYS A 35 -19.47 -0.42 1.57
C CYS A 35 -18.69 -0.98 2.77
N PRO A 36 -19.36 -1.16 3.94
CA PRO A 36 -18.74 -1.74 5.12
C PRO A 36 -18.05 -3.10 4.88
N PRO A 37 -18.61 -4.04 4.07
CA PRO A 37 -17.92 -5.31 3.78
C PRO A 37 -16.55 -5.13 3.13
N CYS A 38 -16.42 -4.24 2.15
CA CYS A 38 -15.14 -3.98 1.48
C CYS A 38 -14.14 -3.29 2.41
N LEU A 39 -14.61 -2.39 3.29
CA LEU A 39 -13.76 -1.80 4.32
C LEU A 39 -13.24 -2.86 5.32
N THR A 40 -14.10 -3.78 5.78
CA THR A 40 -13.69 -4.91 6.63
C THR A 40 -12.71 -5.83 5.91
N TYR A 41 -12.94 -6.11 4.64
CA TYR A 41 -12.03 -6.91 3.82
C TYR A 41 -10.65 -6.25 3.70
N LEU A 42 -10.61 -4.95 3.38
CA LEU A 42 -9.37 -4.16 3.31
C LEU A 42 -8.59 -4.21 4.63
N ASN A 43 -9.27 -4.04 5.75
CA ASN A 43 -8.64 -4.08 7.08
C ASN A 43 -8.08 -5.47 7.40
N THR A 44 -8.83 -6.53 7.07
CA THR A 44 -8.36 -7.92 7.22
C THR A 44 -7.12 -8.17 6.37
N TYR A 45 -7.13 -7.73 5.11
CA TYR A 45 -6.00 -7.91 4.21
C TYR A 45 -4.75 -7.14 4.67
N LYS A 46 -4.92 -5.89 5.15
CA LYS A 46 -3.83 -5.12 5.78
C LYS A 46 -3.22 -5.87 6.97
N ARG A 47 -4.06 -6.46 7.82
CA ARG A 47 -3.60 -7.30 8.93
C ARG A 47 -2.85 -8.54 8.45
N THR A 48 -3.33 -9.20 7.40
CA THR A 48 -2.62 -10.34 6.79
C THR A 48 -1.24 -9.94 6.28
N ARG A 49 -1.11 -8.83 5.53
CA ARG A 49 0.19 -8.31 5.05
C ARG A 49 1.14 -8.06 6.21
N GLU A 50 0.65 -7.45 7.27
CA GLU A 50 1.45 -7.15 8.46
C GLU A 50 1.92 -8.43 9.16
N LEU A 51 1.06 -9.44 9.34
CA LEU A 51 1.44 -10.73 9.90
C LEU A 51 2.48 -11.46 9.03
N VAL A 52 2.29 -11.47 7.70
CA VAL A 52 3.24 -12.09 6.76
C VAL A 52 4.59 -11.36 6.80
N SER A 53 4.59 -10.04 6.89
CA SER A 53 5.84 -9.26 6.95
C SER A 53 6.72 -9.62 8.15
N ARG A 54 6.12 -10.05 9.28
CA ARG A 54 6.84 -10.51 10.47
C ARG A 54 7.54 -11.85 10.28
N THR A 55 7.12 -12.62 9.27
CA THR A 55 7.74 -13.91 8.90
C THR A 55 8.77 -13.77 7.79
N ALA A 56 8.89 -12.58 7.18
CA ALA A 56 9.87 -12.32 6.15
C ALA A 56 11.30 -12.39 6.72
N ALA A 57 12.24 -12.83 5.88
CA ALA A 57 13.65 -12.83 6.24
C ALA A 57 14.11 -11.40 6.59
N GLU A 58 14.92 -11.27 7.64
CA GLU A 58 15.50 -9.98 7.98
C GLU A 58 16.42 -9.48 6.86
N MET A 59 16.30 -8.19 6.54
CA MET A 59 17.20 -7.55 5.59
C MET A 59 18.64 -7.55 6.15
N PRO A 60 19.65 -7.98 5.38
CA PRO A 60 21.04 -7.95 5.82
C PRO A 60 21.47 -6.54 6.27
N PRO A 61 22.27 -6.40 7.35
CA PRO A 61 22.68 -5.09 7.87
C PRO A 61 23.37 -4.20 6.84
N GLU A 62 24.19 -4.80 5.97
CA GLU A 62 24.85 -4.15 4.82
C GLU A 62 23.82 -3.49 3.90
N MET A 63 22.82 -4.24 3.47
CA MET A 63 21.79 -3.76 2.55
C MET A 63 21.00 -2.61 3.18
N LYS A 64 20.67 -2.73 4.48
CA LYS A 64 19.99 -1.67 5.24
C LYS A 64 20.82 -0.39 5.31
N ALA A 65 22.14 -0.50 5.48
CA ALA A 65 23.04 0.65 5.51
C ALA A 65 23.13 1.35 4.14
N ILE A 66 23.27 0.57 3.06
CA ILE A 66 23.29 1.09 1.68
C ILE A 66 21.98 1.83 1.38
N LEU A 67 20.83 1.18 1.64
CA LEU A 67 19.52 1.75 1.38
C LEU A 67 19.30 3.03 2.18
N ARG A 68 19.66 3.04 3.47
CA ARG A 68 19.54 4.23 4.31
C ARG A 68 20.37 5.41 3.77
N LYS A 69 21.62 5.15 3.36
CA LYS A 69 22.48 6.19 2.77
C LYS A 69 21.84 6.76 1.50
N PHE A 70 21.41 5.89 0.59
CA PHE A 70 20.76 6.31 -0.66
C PHE A 70 19.50 7.15 -0.41
N LEU A 71 18.62 6.72 0.50
CA LEU A 71 17.39 7.44 0.81
C LEU A 71 17.66 8.84 1.40
N LEU A 72 18.65 8.97 2.29
CA LEU A 72 19.04 10.27 2.84
C LEU A 72 19.56 11.22 1.75
N GLU A 73 20.35 10.72 0.81
CA GLU A 73 20.86 11.49 -0.33
C GLU A 73 19.72 11.96 -1.25
N GLN A 74 18.71 11.13 -1.51
CA GLN A 74 17.54 11.52 -2.32
C GLN A 74 16.67 12.55 -1.61
N LEU A 75 16.37 12.35 -0.32
CA LEU A 75 15.57 13.29 0.47
C LEU A 75 16.24 14.68 0.61
N ALA A 76 17.58 14.74 0.57
CA ALA A 76 18.32 16.01 0.55
C ALA A 76 18.21 16.73 -0.80
N LYS A 77 18.17 15.98 -1.91
CA LYS A 77 18.02 16.51 -3.28
C LYS A 77 16.60 17.04 -3.53
N ASP A 78 15.58 16.35 -3.05
CA ASP A 78 14.17 16.74 -3.22
C ASP A 78 13.78 18.04 -2.49
N LYS A 79 14.60 18.46 -1.51
CA LYS A 79 14.41 19.71 -0.77
C LYS A 79 15.11 20.93 -1.40
N THR A 80 15.83 20.76 -2.52
CA THR A 80 16.52 21.84 -3.25
C THR A 80 15.80 22.11 -4.57
#